data_AF-A0AAV1XJS0-F1
#
_entry.id   AF-A0AAV1XJS0-F1
#
_cell.length_a   1.000
_cell.length_b   1.000
_cell.length_c   1.000
_cell.angle_alpha   90.00
_cell.angle_beta   90.00
_cell.angle_gamma   90.00
#
_symmetry.space_group_name_H-M   'P 1'
#
loop_
_entity.id
_entity.type
_entity.pdbx_description
1 polymer ?
#
loop_
_entity_poly.entity_id
_entity_poly.type
_entity_poly.pdbx_seq_one_letter_code
_entity_poly.pdbx_strand_id
1 'polypeptide(L)'
;MDESHENDALTNQRPSTEHDIADELNLKMKKYLRGKVNDLEALKDKKLRTQLTIREELYGKSAKAAAKAEKWLMPSEGGYLEPEGIEKTWRIKQDAIAREVDIRSASNQYDIVLPDLGPYTLDYTSSGRYMAIGGRKGHLGIVDMINLSLIRELQVKETVRDVVFLHNELFFAAAQKKYLYIYNREGTELHCLKEHGAVLRLQFLENHFLLASVNKFGQLHYQDVTMGAMVGNFRTGLGRTNVMQVNPFNGVVGLGHSSGTVTMWKPTSSAPLVKMLCHRGPVSALAFHSNGQLMATAGQDKKVKIWDLRKFEVLQTLPGHASSLDFSQKGLLACGNGSFIQVLSDASGTHNYSKYMTHSMVKGYQIGKLAFRPYEDVLGIGHSQGWSSILIPGAGEPNFDSWVANPFETSKQRREKEIRSLLDKLPPETIMLDPSKIGTVQTTRKEKKTKQDRESEMEAAVEDVKGRKLKNKTKGRNKPGRVAHKKQEALAKVKRPYIEQKVQEEENISSKKQKTSEEVELPKSLQRFARKKAAAS
;
A
#
# COMPACT_ATOMS: atom_id res chain seq x y z
N MET A 1 -51.11 45.30 -19.25
CA MET A 1 -50.08 46.36 -19.21
C MET A 1 -49.26 46.02 -18.00
N ASP A 2 -48.35 45.06 -18.19
CA ASP A 2 -47.53 44.47 -17.13
C ASP A 2 -46.14 45.04 -17.29
N GLU A 3 -45.70 45.87 -16.34
CA GLU A 3 -44.29 46.17 -16.12
C GLU A 3 -43.91 45.62 -14.75
N SER A 4 -43.28 44.46 -14.81
CA SER A 4 -42.75 43.69 -13.71
C SER A 4 -41.34 44.16 -13.34
N HIS A 5 -41.15 44.26 -12.02
CA HIS A 5 -39.89 44.22 -11.29
C HIS A 5 -38.70 43.55 -12.01
N GLU A 6 -37.75 44.36 -12.48
CA GLU A 6 -36.36 43.95 -12.71
C GLU A 6 -35.46 44.87 -11.89
N ASN A 7 -34.73 44.28 -10.94
CA ASN A 7 -33.44 44.68 -10.37
C ASN A 7 -33.36 44.29 -8.89
N ASP A 8 -33.14 43.00 -8.63
CA ASP A 8 -32.52 42.54 -7.38
C ASP A 8 -31.99 41.11 -7.56
N ALA A 9 -30.90 40.98 -8.33
CA ALA A 9 -30.12 39.74 -8.41
C ALA A 9 -28.62 40.02 -8.58
N LEU A 10 -28.12 41.08 -7.94
CA LEU A 10 -26.70 41.28 -7.71
C LEU A 10 -26.29 40.51 -6.45
N THR A 11 -25.72 39.34 -6.68
CA THR A 11 -24.82 38.56 -5.80
C THR A 11 -24.48 39.20 -4.45
N ASN A 12 -25.18 38.78 -3.40
CA ASN A 12 -24.79 38.97 -2.00
C ASN A 12 -23.59 38.05 -1.66
N GLN A 13 -22.37 38.44 -2.03
CA GLN A 13 -21.17 37.92 -1.38
C GLN A 13 -21.00 38.67 -0.05
N ARG A 14 -21.54 38.11 1.04
CA ARG A 14 -21.24 38.60 2.39
C ARG A 14 -19.72 38.48 2.63
N PRO A 15 -19.05 39.48 3.21
CA PRO A 15 -17.67 39.31 3.64
C PRO A 15 -17.62 38.17 4.67
N SER A 16 -16.81 37.14 4.39
CA SER A 16 -16.61 36.00 5.29
C SER A 16 -16.24 36.51 6.69
N THR A 17 -16.98 36.12 7.71
CA THR A 17 -16.69 36.56 9.08
C THR A 17 -15.37 35.96 9.55
N GLU A 18 -14.67 36.60 10.50
CA GLU A 18 -13.42 36.05 11.07
C GLU A 18 -13.60 34.63 11.63
N HIS A 19 -14.82 34.29 12.04
CA HIS A 19 -15.21 32.97 12.52
C HIS A 19 -15.16 31.91 11.41
N ASP A 20 -15.69 32.23 10.22
CA ASP A 20 -15.68 31.33 9.06
C ASP A 20 -14.23 31.00 8.64
N ILE A 21 -13.36 32.01 8.68
CA ILE A 21 -11.93 31.86 8.37
C ILE A 21 -11.24 30.95 9.39
N ALA A 22 -11.59 31.08 10.67
CA ALA A 22 -11.03 30.24 11.74
C ALA A 22 -11.48 28.78 11.62
N ASP A 23 -12.73 28.53 11.27
CA ASP A 23 -13.29 27.18 11.09
C ASP A 23 -12.68 26.46 9.88
N GLU A 24 -12.53 27.17 8.76
CA GLU A 24 -11.79 26.62 7.61
C GLU A 24 -10.33 26.30 7.94
N LEU A 25 -9.66 27.18 8.69
CA LEU A 25 -8.28 26.93 9.14
C LEU A 25 -8.21 25.73 10.08
N ASN A 26 -9.21 25.53 10.94
CA ASN A 26 -9.30 24.36 11.81
C ASN A 26 -9.51 23.06 11.01
N LEU A 27 -10.30 23.10 9.95
CA LEU A 27 -10.48 21.97 9.02
C LEU A 27 -9.17 21.64 8.31
N LYS A 28 -8.47 22.63 7.76
CA LYS A 28 -7.15 22.44 7.13
C LYS A 28 -6.10 21.96 8.13
N MET A 29 -6.13 22.47 9.37
CA MET A 29 -5.22 22.03 10.43
C MET A 29 -5.32 20.52 10.69
N LYS A 30 -6.52 19.92 10.62
CA LYS A 30 -6.69 18.46 10.78
C LYS A 30 -5.90 17.64 9.76
N LYS A 31 -5.69 18.16 8.54
CA LYS A 31 -4.88 17.51 7.49
C LYS A 31 -3.40 17.40 7.90
N TYR A 32 -2.88 18.41 8.59
CA TYR A 32 -1.47 18.50 8.99
C TYR A 32 -1.18 17.88 10.36
N LEU A 33 -2.20 17.60 11.16
CA LEU A 33 -2.04 16.89 12.43
C LEU A 33 -1.65 15.43 12.16
N ARG A 34 -0.43 15.07 12.59
CA ARG A 34 0.11 13.71 12.47
C ARG A 34 0.00 13.00 13.82
N GLY A 35 -0.87 12.00 13.91
CA GLY A 35 -1.04 11.16 15.09
C GLY A 35 -2.22 11.55 15.99
N LYS A 36 -2.38 10.82 17.09
CA LYS A 36 -3.40 11.11 18.12
C LYS A 36 -2.80 12.04 19.17
N VAL A 37 -3.63 12.91 19.73
CA VAL A 37 -3.28 13.72 20.91
C VAL A 37 -3.05 12.78 22.09
N ASN A 38 -2.02 13.01 22.91
CA ASN A 38 -1.77 12.14 24.06
C ASN A 38 -2.65 12.58 25.23
N ASP A 39 -3.13 11.61 26.02
CA ASP A 39 -3.87 11.90 27.24
C ASP A 39 -2.89 12.30 28.36
N LEU A 40 -2.59 13.59 28.46
CA LEU A 40 -1.60 14.14 29.40
C LEU A 40 -2.04 14.06 30.87
N GLU A 41 -3.34 13.92 31.14
CA GLU A 41 -3.90 13.85 32.49
C GLU A 41 -3.58 12.53 33.19
N ALA A 42 -3.36 11.45 32.43
CA ALA A 42 -3.02 10.14 32.96
C ALA A 42 -1.56 10.05 33.48
N LEU A 43 -0.72 11.04 33.20
CA LEU A 43 0.70 11.02 33.52
C LEU A 43 0.98 11.53 34.95
N LYS A 44 1.58 10.67 35.76
CA LYS A 44 1.99 10.99 37.15
C LYS A 44 3.26 11.86 37.23
N ASP A 45 4.16 11.74 36.25
CA ASP A 45 5.42 12.50 36.23
C ASP A 45 5.21 13.93 35.72
N LYS A 46 5.46 14.91 36.60
CA LYS A 46 5.30 16.35 36.31
C LYS A 46 6.24 16.83 35.21
N LYS A 47 7.49 16.34 35.17
CA LYS A 47 8.49 16.81 34.18
C LYS A 47 8.18 16.28 32.79
N LEU A 48 7.79 15.01 32.69
CA LEU A 48 7.35 14.43 31.43
C LEU A 48 6.08 15.11 30.93
N ARG A 49 5.12 15.39 31.82
CA ARG A 49 3.90 16.10 31.48
C ARG A 49 4.18 17.49 30.89
N THR A 50 5.05 18.29 31.51
CA THR A 50 5.40 19.62 30.98
C THR A 50 6.16 19.55 29.67
N GLN A 51 7.02 18.54 29.46
CA GLN A 51 7.71 18.36 28.18
C GLN A 51 6.73 17.98 27.05
N LEU A 52 5.78 17.09 27.33
CA LEU A 52 4.78 16.68 26.36
C LEU A 52 3.79 17.80 26.02
N THR A 53 3.37 18.62 27.00
CA THR A 53 2.54 19.81 26.72
C THR A 53 3.23 20.77 25.76
N ILE A 54 4.52 21.07 25.99
CA ILE A 54 5.30 21.95 25.11
C ILE A 54 5.38 21.36 23.71
N ARG A 55 5.61 20.05 23.60
CA ARG A 55 5.69 19.35 22.32
C ARG A 55 4.36 19.38 21.55
N GLU A 56 3.24 19.16 22.24
CA GLU A 56 1.90 19.24 21.65
C GLU A 56 1.56 20.66 21.20
N GLU A 57 1.95 21.67 21.97
CA GLU A 57 1.75 23.07 21.60
C GLU A 57 2.58 23.43 20.36
N LEU A 58 3.83 22.95 20.27
CA LEU A 58 4.67 23.10 19.07
C LEU A 58 4.06 22.39 17.86
N TYR A 59 3.51 21.19 18.04
CA TYR A 59 2.79 20.49 16.98
C TYR A 59 1.57 21.27 16.51
N GLY A 60 0.76 21.79 17.43
CA GLY A 60 -0.37 22.67 17.10
C GLY A 60 0.07 23.92 16.35
N LYS A 61 1.14 24.60 16.78
CA LYS A 61 1.71 25.77 16.09
C LYS A 61 2.20 25.43 14.69
N SER A 62 2.91 24.31 14.52
CA SER A 62 3.41 23.85 13.23
C SER A 62 2.27 23.50 12.25
N ALA A 63 1.23 22.81 12.73
CA ALA A 63 0.06 22.46 11.92
C ALA A 63 -0.73 23.71 11.49
N LYS A 64 -0.88 24.69 12.41
CA LYS A 64 -1.49 25.99 12.07
C LYS A 64 -0.67 26.78 11.06
N ALA A 65 0.66 26.80 11.18
CA ALA A 65 1.54 27.47 10.22
C ALA A 65 1.44 26.84 8.82
N ALA A 66 1.45 25.50 8.74
CA ALA A 66 1.28 24.77 7.48
C ALA A 66 -0.11 25.03 6.86
N ALA A 67 -1.18 25.01 7.65
CA ALA A 67 -2.54 25.31 7.17
C ALA A 67 -2.69 26.74 6.66
N LYS A 68 -2.03 27.72 7.31
CA LYS A 68 -1.98 29.11 6.83
C LYS A 68 -1.21 29.21 5.51
N ALA A 69 -0.08 28.52 5.38
CA ALA A 69 0.67 28.47 4.13
C ALA A 69 -0.18 27.88 2.99
N GLU A 70 -0.87 26.76 3.23
CA GLU A 70 -1.78 26.16 2.23
C GLU A 70 -2.95 27.08 1.85
N LYS A 71 -3.46 27.90 2.78
CA LYS A 71 -4.56 28.82 2.48
C LYS A 71 -4.13 30.05 1.71
N TRP A 72 -2.94 30.61 2.00
CA TRP A 72 -2.58 31.95 1.52
C TRP A 72 -1.40 31.98 0.53
N LEU A 73 -0.52 30.99 0.54
CA LEU A 73 0.69 30.99 -0.30
C LEU A 73 0.57 30.14 -1.56
N MET A 74 -0.50 29.35 -1.69
CA MET A 74 -0.67 28.46 -2.83
C MET A 74 -1.03 29.28 -4.08
N PRO A 75 -0.25 29.18 -5.17
CA PRO A 75 -0.37 30.09 -6.30
C PRO A 75 -1.53 29.76 -7.23
N SER A 76 -1.97 28.50 -7.28
CA SER A 76 -2.94 28.02 -8.26
C SER A 76 -4.10 27.29 -7.60
N GLU A 77 -5.28 27.48 -8.16
CA GLU A 77 -6.48 26.77 -7.77
C GLU A 77 -6.64 25.49 -8.60
N GLY A 78 -7.42 24.55 -8.08
CA GLY A 78 -7.69 23.31 -8.79
C GLY A 78 -8.74 23.50 -9.85
N GLY A 79 -8.56 22.91 -11.04
CA GLY A 79 -9.64 22.77 -12.00
C GLY A 79 -10.82 22.00 -11.41
N TYR A 80 -12.01 22.28 -11.93
CA TYR A 80 -13.25 21.58 -11.60
C TYR A 80 -14.20 21.64 -12.80
N LEU A 81 -15.24 20.82 -12.77
CA LEU A 81 -16.34 20.86 -13.73
C LEU A 81 -17.61 20.75 -12.93
N GLU A 82 -18.40 21.81 -12.93
CA GLU A 82 -19.67 21.87 -12.23
C GLU A 82 -20.80 22.01 -13.25
N PRO A 83 -21.93 21.31 -13.05
CA PRO A 83 -23.06 21.43 -13.93
C PRO A 83 -23.83 22.74 -13.64
N GLU A 84 -24.17 23.48 -14.69
CA GLU A 84 -25.10 24.61 -14.58
C GLU A 84 -26.54 24.14 -14.81
N GLY A 85 -27.43 24.44 -13.84
CA GLY A 85 -28.86 24.16 -13.94
C GLY A 85 -29.22 22.66 -14.02
N ILE A 86 -29.72 22.22 -15.18
CA ILE A 86 -30.25 20.86 -15.40
C ILE A 86 -29.22 19.93 -16.04
N GLU A 87 -28.09 20.49 -16.50
CA GLU A 87 -27.06 19.72 -17.16
C GLU A 87 -26.38 18.74 -16.20
N LYS A 88 -25.85 17.65 -16.75
CA LYS A 88 -25.12 16.65 -15.97
C LYS A 88 -23.70 16.60 -16.47
N THR A 89 -22.74 16.67 -15.55
CA THR A 89 -21.30 16.67 -15.82
C THR A 89 -20.89 15.57 -16.81
N TRP A 90 -21.44 14.36 -16.66
CA TRP A 90 -21.07 13.23 -17.51
C TRP A 90 -21.59 13.27 -18.95
N ARG A 91 -22.46 14.23 -19.31
CA ARG A 91 -22.93 14.42 -20.69
C ARG A 91 -22.05 15.38 -21.49
N ILE A 92 -21.16 16.12 -20.83
CA ILE A 92 -20.29 17.10 -21.45
C ILE A 92 -19.28 16.38 -22.34
N LYS A 93 -19.15 16.85 -23.59
CA LYS A 93 -18.22 16.29 -24.59
C LYS A 93 -16.86 16.95 -24.48
N GLN A 94 -15.82 16.24 -24.90
CA GLN A 94 -14.45 16.77 -24.94
C GLN A 94 -14.34 18.01 -25.85
N ASP A 95 -15.06 18.05 -26.97
CA ASP A 95 -15.05 19.22 -27.86
C ASP A 95 -15.61 20.50 -27.21
N ALA A 96 -16.52 20.38 -26.24
CA ALA A 96 -17.02 21.53 -25.48
C ALA A 96 -15.95 22.02 -24.48
N ILE A 97 -15.36 21.09 -23.73
CA ILE A 97 -14.28 21.39 -22.77
C ILE A 97 -13.11 22.07 -23.50
N ALA A 98 -12.68 21.55 -24.65
CA ALA A 98 -11.58 22.11 -25.44
C ALA A 98 -11.80 23.56 -25.90
N ARG A 99 -13.05 24.00 -26.04
CA ARG A 99 -13.40 25.37 -26.45
C ARG A 99 -13.44 26.35 -25.29
N GLU A 100 -13.71 25.84 -24.09
CA GLU A 100 -13.82 26.66 -22.86
C GLU A 100 -12.47 26.81 -22.15
N VAL A 101 -11.59 25.82 -22.26
CA VAL A 101 -10.25 25.90 -21.67
C VAL A 101 -9.30 26.77 -22.50
N ASP A 102 -8.21 27.21 -21.86
CA ASP A 102 -7.15 27.95 -22.51
C ASP A 102 -6.42 27.11 -23.58
N ILE A 103 -5.82 27.79 -24.56
CA ILE A 103 -5.19 27.17 -25.73
C ILE A 103 -4.12 26.13 -25.34
N ARG A 104 -3.39 26.36 -24.23
CA ARG A 104 -2.35 25.45 -23.76
C ARG A 104 -2.95 24.16 -23.18
N SER A 105 -4.00 24.27 -22.38
CA SER A 105 -4.74 23.09 -21.92
C SER A 105 -5.43 22.38 -23.09
N ALA A 106 -6.04 23.12 -24.01
CA ALA A 106 -6.67 22.56 -25.22
C ALA A 106 -5.67 21.78 -26.08
N SER A 107 -4.42 22.24 -26.21
CA SER A 107 -3.38 21.55 -26.98
C SER A 107 -2.97 20.19 -26.40
N ASN A 108 -3.24 19.96 -25.11
CA ASN A 108 -3.00 18.67 -24.47
C ASN A 108 -4.05 17.63 -24.85
N GLN A 109 -5.15 18.01 -25.50
CA GLN A 109 -6.10 17.09 -26.11
C GLN A 109 -5.63 16.72 -27.51
N TYR A 110 -5.27 15.45 -27.71
CA TYR A 110 -4.85 14.95 -29.01
C TYR A 110 -5.09 13.45 -29.13
N ASP A 111 -5.13 12.97 -30.37
CA ASP A 111 -5.21 11.54 -30.70
C ASP A 111 -4.12 11.19 -31.71
N ILE A 112 -3.21 10.31 -31.34
CA ILE A 112 -2.12 9.83 -32.19
C ILE A 112 -2.48 8.41 -32.64
N VAL A 113 -2.79 8.30 -33.94
CA VAL A 113 -3.24 7.05 -34.55
C VAL A 113 -2.07 6.36 -35.27
N LEU A 114 -1.65 5.23 -34.71
CA LEU A 114 -0.62 4.32 -35.21
C LEU A 114 -1.21 2.90 -35.31
N PRO A 115 -1.83 2.54 -36.45
CA PRO A 115 -2.65 1.34 -36.55
C PRO A 115 -1.83 0.03 -36.52
N ASP A 116 -0.61 0.07 -37.01
CA ASP A 116 0.14 -1.16 -37.29
C ASP A 116 0.83 -1.74 -36.06
N LEU A 117 1.09 -0.96 -35.01
CA LEU A 117 2.07 -1.30 -33.96
C LEU A 117 1.43 -1.61 -32.59
N GLY A 118 0.11 -1.47 -32.47
CA GLY A 118 -0.60 -1.56 -31.20
C GLY A 118 -0.87 -2.98 -30.66
N PRO A 119 -1.52 -3.10 -29.48
CA PRO A 119 -1.92 -2.03 -28.55
C PRO A 119 -0.74 -1.36 -27.84
N TYR A 120 -0.94 -0.10 -27.45
CA TYR A 120 0.04 0.71 -26.76
C TYR A 120 -0.18 0.70 -25.24
N THR A 121 0.92 0.58 -24.51
CA THR A 121 1.03 0.86 -23.07
C THR A 121 1.79 2.16 -22.87
N LEU A 122 1.43 2.89 -21.82
CA LEU A 122 2.02 4.18 -21.50
C LEU A 122 2.43 4.25 -20.03
N ASP A 123 3.37 5.13 -19.74
CA ASP A 123 3.80 5.46 -18.39
C ASP A 123 4.31 6.91 -18.36
N TYR A 124 4.07 7.60 -17.24
CA TYR A 124 4.51 8.98 -17.04
C TYR A 124 5.61 9.02 -15.98
N THR A 125 6.54 9.96 -16.11
CA THR A 125 7.44 10.28 -15.01
C THR A 125 6.66 10.86 -13.83
N SER A 126 7.20 10.80 -12.61
CA SER A 126 6.57 11.42 -11.44
C SER A 126 6.29 12.91 -11.59
N SER A 127 7.11 13.61 -12.39
CA SER A 127 6.91 15.02 -12.77
C SER A 127 5.82 15.25 -13.82
N GLY A 128 5.35 14.20 -14.50
CA GLY A 128 4.41 14.30 -15.62
C GLY A 128 4.96 15.00 -16.87
N ARG A 129 6.27 15.33 -16.92
CA ARG A 129 6.89 15.99 -18.08
C ARG A 129 7.09 15.03 -19.25
N TYR A 130 7.52 13.80 -18.97
CA TYR A 130 7.86 12.84 -20.02
C TYR A 130 6.91 11.65 -19.98
N MET A 131 6.64 11.11 -21.16
CA MET A 131 5.81 9.93 -21.36
C MET A 131 6.60 8.87 -22.11
N ALA A 132 6.59 7.65 -21.59
CA ALA A 132 7.10 6.47 -22.27
C ALA A 132 5.95 5.76 -22.96
N ILE A 133 6.16 5.37 -24.20
CA ILE A 133 5.20 4.61 -25.00
C ILE A 133 5.80 3.26 -25.38
N GLY A 134 4.95 2.23 -25.38
CA GLY A 134 5.32 0.88 -25.80
C GLY A 134 4.20 0.21 -26.57
N GLY A 135 4.40 0.04 -27.87
CA GLY A 135 3.53 -0.75 -28.74
C GLY A 135 3.85 -2.24 -28.64
N ARG A 136 2.81 -3.08 -28.64
CA ARG A 136 2.95 -4.54 -28.49
C ARG A 136 3.83 -5.19 -29.55
N LYS A 137 4.00 -4.59 -30.74
CA LYS A 137 4.87 -5.12 -31.82
C LYS A 137 6.34 -4.69 -31.72
N GLY A 138 6.71 -3.89 -30.72
CA GLY A 138 8.10 -3.53 -30.44
C GLY A 138 8.47 -2.08 -30.67
N HIS A 139 7.49 -1.21 -30.93
CA HIS A 139 7.72 0.23 -30.98
C HIS A 139 7.83 0.79 -29.57
N LEU A 140 8.94 1.43 -29.25
CA LEU A 140 9.20 2.11 -28.00
C LEU A 140 9.49 3.58 -28.29
N GLY A 141 9.07 4.47 -27.40
CA GLY A 141 9.36 5.89 -27.56
C GLY A 141 9.29 6.67 -26.27
N ILE A 142 9.96 7.82 -26.26
CA ILE A 142 9.89 8.81 -25.19
C ILE A 142 9.44 10.13 -25.83
N VAL A 143 8.42 10.73 -25.25
CA VAL A 143 7.87 12.01 -25.72
C VAL A 143 7.91 13.02 -24.57
N ASP A 144 8.35 14.24 -24.86
CA ASP A 144 8.22 15.39 -23.97
C ASP A 144 6.81 15.96 -24.11
N MET A 145 6.04 15.93 -23.03
CA MET A 145 4.63 16.32 -23.03
C MET A 145 4.41 17.82 -22.96
N ILE A 146 5.41 18.62 -22.56
CA ILE A 146 5.28 20.09 -22.56
C ILE A 146 5.38 20.62 -23.99
N ASN A 147 6.36 20.11 -24.73
CA ASN A 147 6.64 20.55 -26.10
C ASN A 147 5.96 19.66 -27.16
N LEU A 148 5.32 18.56 -26.74
CA LEU A 148 4.81 17.49 -27.60
C LEU A 148 5.85 17.03 -28.64
N SER A 149 7.11 16.95 -28.22
CA SER A 149 8.23 16.57 -29.09
C SER A 149 8.68 15.14 -28.79
N LEU A 150 8.88 14.37 -29.84
CA LEU A 150 9.46 13.04 -29.76
C LEU A 150 10.96 13.16 -29.46
N ILE A 151 11.40 12.69 -28.29
CA ILE A 151 12.81 12.67 -27.92
C ILE A 151 13.51 11.53 -28.64
N ARG A 152 12.91 10.34 -28.58
CA ARG A 152 13.47 9.13 -29.18
C ARG A 152 12.39 8.14 -29.54
N GLU A 153 12.56 7.50 -30.68
CA GLU A 153 11.82 6.31 -31.10
C GLU A 153 12.79 5.16 -31.34
N LEU A 154 12.42 3.97 -30.86
CA LEU A 154 13.17 2.73 -30.95
C LEU A 154 12.25 1.62 -31.45
N GLN A 155 12.74 0.79 -32.36
CA GLN A 155 12.01 -0.36 -32.89
C GLN A 155 12.74 -1.65 -32.54
N VAL A 156 12.26 -2.35 -31.51
CA VAL A 156 12.87 -3.58 -30.98
C VAL A 156 12.51 -4.81 -31.83
N LYS A 157 11.40 -4.76 -32.58
CA LYS A 157 10.84 -5.88 -33.38
C LYS A 157 10.52 -7.13 -32.55
N GLU A 158 10.38 -6.98 -31.24
CA GLU A 158 9.90 -8.01 -30.32
C GLU A 158 8.60 -7.59 -29.64
N THR A 159 7.91 -8.56 -29.02
CA THR A 159 6.70 -8.23 -28.28
C THR A 159 7.00 -7.50 -26.98
N VAL A 160 6.60 -6.25 -26.87
CA VAL A 160 6.64 -5.47 -25.62
C VAL A 160 5.33 -5.65 -24.88
N ARG A 161 5.39 -5.85 -23.55
CA ARG A 161 4.22 -6.09 -22.70
C ARG A 161 3.88 -4.92 -21.79
N ASP A 162 4.91 -4.25 -21.29
CA ASP A 162 4.79 -3.10 -20.39
C ASP A 162 6.07 -2.27 -20.47
N VAL A 163 5.94 -0.99 -20.15
CA VAL A 163 7.03 -0.01 -20.13
C VAL A 163 6.85 0.85 -18.88
N VAL A 164 7.94 1.09 -18.17
CA VAL A 164 7.94 1.88 -16.93
C VAL A 164 9.20 2.73 -16.85
N PHE A 165 9.07 3.98 -16.43
CA PHE A 165 10.22 4.81 -16.07
C PHE A 165 10.85 4.36 -14.75
N LEU A 166 12.14 4.59 -14.62
CA LEU A 166 12.82 4.42 -13.33
C LEU A 166 12.68 5.72 -12.52
N HIS A 167 13.75 6.20 -11.89
CA HIS A 167 13.70 7.43 -11.08
C HIS A 167 13.66 8.71 -11.92
N ASN A 168 14.19 8.66 -13.14
CA ASN A 168 14.32 9.79 -14.06
C ASN A 168 13.84 9.40 -15.47
N GLU A 169 13.70 10.38 -16.35
CA GLU A 169 13.45 10.19 -17.78
C GLU A 169 14.64 9.56 -18.52
N LEU A 170 15.81 9.57 -17.88
CA LEU A 170 17.04 9.04 -18.43
C LEU A 170 17.00 7.53 -18.62
N PHE A 171 16.23 6.83 -17.79
CA PHE A 171 16.19 5.38 -17.79
C PHE A 171 14.75 4.89 -17.79
N PHE A 172 14.48 3.96 -18.68
CA PHE A 172 13.20 3.27 -18.72
C PHE A 172 13.42 1.77 -18.91
N ALA A 173 12.53 0.98 -18.32
CA ALA A 173 12.53 -0.46 -18.42
C ALA A 173 11.42 -0.92 -19.35
N ALA A 174 11.72 -1.85 -20.25
CA ALA A 174 10.76 -2.46 -21.17
C ALA A 174 10.72 -3.98 -20.96
N ALA A 175 9.51 -4.50 -20.72
CA ALA A 175 9.27 -5.93 -20.63
C ALA A 175 9.08 -6.51 -22.04
N GLN A 176 10.14 -7.10 -22.59
CA GLN A 176 10.11 -7.71 -23.93
C GLN A 176 9.59 -9.16 -23.89
N LYS A 177 9.79 -9.91 -24.99
CA LYS A 177 9.26 -11.26 -25.14
C LYS A 177 9.80 -12.21 -24.08
N LYS A 178 11.13 -12.24 -23.89
CA LYS A 178 11.79 -13.21 -23.01
C LYS A 178 12.34 -12.62 -21.72
N TYR A 179 12.88 -11.40 -21.78
CA TYR A 179 13.56 -10.76 -20.66
C TYR A 179 13.13 -9.30 -20.51
N LEU A 180 13.55 -8.73 -19.40
CA LEU A 180 13.41 -7.32 -19.09
C LEU A 180 14.68 -6.59 -19.52
N TYR A 181 14.52 -5.47 -20.21
CA TYR A 181 15.62 -4.64 -20.69
C TYR A 181 15.51 -3.24 -20.10
N ILE A 182 16.65 -2.66 -19.74
CA ILE A 182 16.76 -1.26 -19.31
C ILE A 182 17.46 -0.48 -20.41
N TYR A 183 16.85 0.62 -20.80
CA TYR A 183 17.31 1.53 -21.85
C TYR A 183 17.68 2.88 -21.27
N ASN A 184 18.65 3.54 -21.91
CA ASN A 184 18.91 4.96 -21.71
C ASN A 184 17.93 5.81 -22.54
N ARG A 185 17.86 7.12 -22.27
CA ARG A 185 17.08 8.11 -23.03
C ARG A 185 17.40 8.11 -24.52
N GLU A 186 18.65 7.83 -24.87
CA GLU A 186 19.12 7.73 -26.26
C GLU A 186 18.63 6.45 -26.97
N GLY A 187 18.10 5.48 -26.22
CA GLY A 187 17.66 4.18 -26.73
C GLY A 187 18.74 3.10 -26.73
N THR A 188 19.89 3.35 -26.10
CA THR A 188 20.93 2.34 -25.91
C THR A 188 20.54 1.34 -24.83
N GLU A 189 20.76 0.05 -25.12
CA GLU A 189 20.53 -1.04 -24.17
C GLU A 189 21.62 -1.05 -23.10
N LEU A 190 21.23 -0.84 -21.84
CA LEU A 190 22.16 -0.86 -20.71
C LEU A 190 22.25 -2.25 -20.09
N HIS A 191 21.09 -2.85 -19.80
CA HIS A 191 21.03 -4.12 -19.10
C HIS A 191 19.96 -5.05 -19.69
N CYS A 192 20.30 -6.34 -19.73
CA CYS A 192 19.36 -7.43 -20.00
C CYS A 192 19.24 -8.32 -18.76
N LEU A 193 18.08 -8.28 -18.11
CA LEU A 193 17.82 -8.94 -16.84
C LEU A 193 17.24 -10.33 -17.07
N LYS A 194 18.14 -11.33 -17.12
CA LYS A 194 17.78 -12.73 -17.45
C LYS A 194 17.03 -13.44 -16.33
N GLU A 195 17.33 -13.11 -15.08
CA GLU A 195 16.75 -13.75 -13.89
C GLU A 195 15.24 -13.51 -13.78
N HIS A 196 14.81 -12.35 -14.25
CA HIS A 196 13.40 -11.99 -14.31
C HIS A 196 12.64 -12.82 -15.34
N GLY A 197 13.27 -13.44 -16.34
CA GLY A 197 12.54 -14.20 -17.36
C GLY A 197 11.39 -13.42 -18.02
N ALA A 198 10.30 -14.11 -18.38
CA ALA A 198 9.21 -13.53 -19.14
C ALA A 198 8.25 -12.69 -18.27
N VAL A 199 8.62 -11.44 -18.06
CA VAL A 199 7.84 -10.43 -17.33
C VAL A 199 6.58 -10.03 -18.09
N LEU A 200 5.48 -9.82 -17.36
CA LEU A 200 4.19 -9.35 -17.89
C LEU A 200 3.88 -7.91 -17.50
N ARG A 201 4.21 -7.52 -16.26
CA ARG A 201 3.99 -6.17 -15.73
C ARG A 201 5.19 -5.71 -14.92
N LEU A 202 5.43 -4.41 -14.97
CA LEU A 202 6.49 -3.71 -14.28
C LEU A 202 5.89 -2.61 -13.41
N GLN A 203 6.53 -2.33 -12.29
CA GLN A 203 6.30 -1.11 -11.51
C GLN A 203 7.59 -0.69 -10.81
N PHE A 204 7.84 0.60 -10.77
CA PHE A 204 9.00 1.16 -10.09
C PHE A 204 8.60 1.79 -8.75
N LEU A 205 9.42 1.57 -7.72
CA LEU A 205 9.25 2.14 -6.39
C LEU A 205 10.28 3.26 -6.22
N GLU A 206 9.86 4.50 -6.46
CA GLU A 206 10.75 5.67 -6.53
C GLU A 206 11.57 5.88 -5.24
N ASN A 207 10.93 5.85 -4.07
CA ASN A 207 11.61 6.12 -2.79
C ASN A 207 12.65 5.04 -2.39
N HIS A 208 12.52 3.83 -2.93
CA HIS A 208 13.38 2.68 -2.59
C HIS A 208 14.35 2.30 -3.72
N PHE A 209 14.17 2.88 -4.92
CA PHE A 209 14.86 2.51 -6.15
C PHE A 209 14.74 1.01 -6.48
N LEU A 210 13.55 0.45 -6.26
CA LEU A 210 13.27 -0.96 -6.55
C LEU A 210 12.43 -1.08 -7.81
N LEU A 211 12.89 -1.89 -8.75
CA LEU A 211 12.11 -2.35 -9.88
C LEU A 211 11.40 -3.64 -9.49
N ALA A 212 10.10 -3.54 -9.31
CA ALA A 212 9.24 -4.68 -9.06
C ALA A 212 8.69 -5.21 -10.39
N SER A 213 8.73 -6.53 -10.56
CA SER A 213 8.33 -7.16 -11.81
C SER A 213 7.66 -8.50 -11.56
N VAL A 214 6.73 -8.86 -12.45
CA VAL A 214 5.92 -10.05 -12.28
C VAL A 214 5.94 -10.90 -13.53
N ASN A 215 6.26 -12.18 -13.34
CA ASN A 215 6.41 -13.13 -14.43
C ASN A 215 5.12 -13.78 -14.87
N LYS A 216 5.15 -14.33 -16.09
CA LYS A 216 4.12 -15.24 -16.59
C LYS A 216 3.86 -16.44 -15.66
N PHE A 217 4.88 -16.88 -14.91
CA PHE A 217 4.79 -17.99 -13.95
C PHE A 217 4.25 -17.59 -12.56
N GLY A 218 3.95 -16.31 -12.33
CA GLY A 218 3.49 -15.82 -11.02
C GLY A 218 4.62 -15.71 -9.98
N GLN A 219 5.85 -15.45 -10.44
CA GLN A 219 6.97 -15.05 -9.59
C GLN A 219 7.07 -13.52 -9.59
N LEU A 220 7.22 -12.96 -8.40
CA LEU A 220 7.44 -11.54 -8.14
C LEU A 220 8.91 -11.34 -7.82
N HIS A 221 9.58 -10.49 -8.60
CA HIS A 221 10.97 -10.14 -8.42
C HIS A 221 11.08 -8.67 -8.01
N TYR A 222 11.94 -8.39 -7.03
CA TYR A 222 12.37 -7.06 -6.64
C TYR A 222 13.85 -6.93 -6.92
N GLN A 223 14.20 -6.00 -7.80
CA GLN A 223 15.60 -5.68 -8.10
C GLN A 223 15.90 -4.26 -7.67
N ASP A 224 17.02 -4.08 -6.99
CA ASP A 224 17.57 -2.77 -6.72
C ASP A 224 18.25 -2.22 -7.98
N VAL A 225 17.74 -1.11 -8.50
CA VAL A 225 18.28 -0.49 -9.73
C VAL A 225 19.65 0.13 -9.49
N THR A 226 19.91 0.62 -8.27
CA THR A 226 21.17 1.32 -7.97
C THR A 226 22.35 0.36 -7.84
N MET A 227 22.13 -0.76 -7.13
CA MET A 227 23.16 -1.76 -6.87
C MET A 227 23.12 -2.92 -7.87
N GLY A 228 22.04 -3.05 -8.64
CA GLY A 228 21.79 -4.15 -9.56
C GLY A 228 21.43 -5.49 -8.87
N ALA A 229 21.41 -5.53 -7.54
CA ALA A 229 21.18 -6.75 -6.77
C ALA A 229 19.71 -7.15 -6.69
N MET A 230 19.44 -8.45 -6.72
CA MET A 230 18.11 -9.00 -6.47
C MET A 230 17.83 -8.99 -4.96
N VAL A 231 16.81 -8.23 -4.56
CA VAL A 231 16.40 -8.11 -3.16
C VAL A 231 15.47 -9.26 -2.77
N GLY A 232 14.54 -9.64 -3.65
CA GLY A 232 13.55 -10.66 -3.35
C GLY A 232 13.03 -11.37 -4.58
N ASN A 233 12.90 -12.69 -4.49
CA ASN A 233 12.24 -13.54 -5.49
C ASN A 233 11.17 -14.38 -4.78
N PHE A 234 9.90 -14.07 -5.05
CA PHE A 234 8.78 -14.67 -4.36
C PHE A 234 7.81 -15.35 -5.31
N ARG A 235 7.44 -16.59 -4.99
CA ARG A 235 6.40 -17.30 -5.72
C ARG A 235 5.05 -17.01 -5.10
N THR A 236 4.15 -16.42 -5.88
CA THR A 236 2.80 -16.07 -5.40
C THR A 236 1.90 -17.29 -5.16
N GLY A 237 2.13 -18.38 -5.88
CA GLY A 237 1.39 -19.65 -5.74
C GLY A 237 -0.05 -19.63 -6.27
N LEU A 238 -0.49 -18.53 -6.91
CA LEU A 238 -1.88 -18.32 -7.35
C LEU A 238 -2.02 -18.25 -8.89
N GLY A 239 -0.97 -18.63 -9.61
CA GLY A 239 -0.95 -18.72 -11.06
C GLY A 239 -0.50 -17.44 -11.76
N ARG A 240 -0.94 -17.25 -13.00
CA ARG A 240 -0.58 -16.10 -13.83
C ARG A 240 -1.28 -14.83 -13.33
N THR A 241 -0.51 -13.76 -13.21
CA THR A 241 -0.93 -12.43 -12.77
C THR A 241 -0.70 -11.42 -13.88
N ASN A 242 -1.77 -10.78 -14.35
CA ASN A 242 -1.71 -9.74 -15.39
C ASN A 242 -1.80 -8.32 -14.81
N VAL A 243 -2.05 -8.18 -13.51
CA VAL A 243 -2.34 -6.89 -12.86
C VAL A 243 -1.36 -6.66 -11.73
N MET A 244 -0.70 -5.51 -11.75
CA MET A 244 0.27 -5.09 -10.75
C MET A 244 0.23 -3.57 -10.62
N GLN A 245 0.19 -3.08 -9.38
CA GLN A 245 0.30 -1.66 -9.04
C GLN A 245 1.06 -1.50 -7.74
N VAL A 246 1.74 -0.37 -7.58
CA VAL A 246 2.39 0.03 -6.33
C VAL A 246 1.47 0.99 -5.60
N ASN A 247 1.39 0.87 -4.28
CA ASN A 247 0.77 1.91 -3.46
C ASN A 247 1.80 3.04 -3.24
N PRO A 248 1.55 4.26 -3.77
CA PRO A 248 2.52 5.36 -3.67
C PRO A 248 2.86 5.76 -2.23
N PHE A 249 1.93 5.55 -1.30
CA PHE A 249 2.11 5.97 0.10
C PHE A 249 3.06 5.07 0.90
N ASN A 250 3.02 3.75 0.67
CA ASN A 250 3.73 2.79 1.51
C ASN A 250 4.72 1.88 0.76
N GLY A 251 4.77 1.96 -0.57
CA GLY A 251 5.66 1.15 -1.40
C GLY A 251 5.27 -0.33 -1.49
N VAL A 252 4.10 -0.72 -1.01
CA VAL A 252 3.61 -2.11 -1.09
C VAL A 252 3.10 -2.40 -2.50
N VAL A 253 3.47 -3.57 -3.04
CA VAL A 253 3.03 -4.01 -4.37
C VAL A 253 1.75 -4.81 -4.26
N GLY A 254 0.69 -4.36 -4.92
CA GLY A 254 -0.56 -5.09 -5.09
C GLY A 254 -0.56 -5.92 -6.36
N LEU A 255 -0.88 -7.21 -6.24
CA LEU A 255 -1.04 -8.14 -7.36
C LEU A 255 -2.48 -8.64 -7.46
N GLY A 256 -3.03 -8.62 -8.66
CA GLY A 256 -4.33 -9.19 -8.99
C GLY A 256 -4.21 -10.58 -9.60
N HIS A 257 -4.89 -11.57 -8.99
CA HIS A 257 -4.86 -12.96 -9.43
C HIS A 257 -6.09 -13.37 -10.24
N SER A 258 -5.95 -14.49 -10.95
CA SER A 258 -7.05 -15.09 -11.72
C SER A 258 -8.16 -15.66 -10.83
N SER A 259 -7.88 -15.95 -9.55
CA SER A 259 -8.86 -16.41 -8.56
C SER A 259 -9.73 -15.30 -7.97
N GLY A 260 -9.62 -14.06 -8.46
CA GLY A 260 -10.31 -12.90 -7.88
C GLY A 260 -9.72 -12.41 -6.56
N THR A 261 -8.57 -12.97 -6.17
CA THR A 261 -7.83 -12.58 -4.98
C THR A 261 -6.83 -11.47 -5.32
N VAL A 262 -6.74 -10.47 -4.46
CA VAL A 262 -5.67 -9.48 -4.46
C VAL A 262 -4.70 -9.80 -3.34
N THR A 263 -3.41 -9.81 -3.64
CA THR A 263 -2.34 -10.02 -2.65
C THR A 263 -1.41 -8.82 -2.60
N MET A 264 -1.02 -8.43 -1.40
CA MET A 264 -0.08 -7.33 -1.16
C MET A 264 1.27 -7.87 -0.70
N TRP A 265 2.35 -7.36 -1.28
CA TRP A 265 3.71 -7.90 -1.11
C TRP A 265 4.69 -6.83 -0.67
N LYS A 266 5.64 -7.26 0.17
CA LYS A 266 6.84 -6.49 0.53
C LYS A 266 8.09 -7.29 0.16
N PRO A 267 9.22 -6.64 -0.13
CA PRO A 267 10.44 -7.32 -0.58
C PRO A 267 11.09 -8.21 0.47
N THR A 268 10.81 -8.04 1.77
CA THR A 268 11.40 -8.87 2.84
C THR A 268 10.66 -10.19 3.07
N SER A 269 9.38 -10.27 2.73
CA SER A 269 8.52 -11.38 3.14
C SER A 269 8.18 -12.32 1.99
N SER A 270 8.45 -13.61 2.20
CA SER A 270 8.05 -14.67 1.26
C SER A 270 6.55 -14.98 1.26
N ALA A 271 5.85 -14.57 2.32
CA ALA A 271 4.40 -14.62 2.37
C ALA A 271 3.80 -13.24 2.04
N PRO A 272 2.63 -13.18 1.39
CA PRO A 272 1.93 -11.91 1.18
C PRO A 272 1.54 -11.30 2.53
N LEU A 273 1.67 -9.98 2.66
CA LEU A 273 1.24 -9.22 3.84
C LEU A 273 -0.27 -9.33 4.05
N VAL A 274 -1.00 -9.22 2.95
CA VAL A 274 -2.46 -9.26 2.94
C VAL A 274 -2.92 -10.10 1.76
N LYS A 275 -3.95 -10.92 1.98
CA LYS A 275 -4.64 -11.70 0.96
C LYS A 275 -6.14 -11.41 1.07
N MET A 276 -6.69 -10.68 0.11
CA MET A 276 -8.10 -10.30 0.07
C MET A 276 -8.83 -10.98 -1.08
N LEU A 277 -10.00 -11.56 -0.81
CA LEU A 277 -10.88 -12.05 -1.86
C LEU A 277 -11.79 -10.90 -2.32
N CYS A 278 -11.44 -10.28 -3.44
CA CYS A 278 -12.14 -9.09 -3.92
C CYS A 278 -13.32 -9.45 -4.84
N HIS A 279 -13.10 -10.36 -5.78
CA HIS A 279 -14.05 -10.72 -6.83
C HIS A 279 -14.26 -12.23 -6.89
N ARG A 280 -15.36 -12.66 -7.51
CA ARG A 280 -15.64 -14.09 -7.78
C ARG A 280 -14.87 -14.62 -9.00
N GLY A 281 -14.50 -13.75 -9.92
CA GLY A 281 -13.71 -14.07 -11.11
C GLY A 281 -12.36 -13.33 -11.12
N PRO A 282 -11.57 -13.48 -12.19
CA PRO A 282 -10.26 -12.84 -12.32
C PRO A 282 -10.31 -11.34 -12.07
N VAL A 283 -9.31 -10.83 -11.34
CA VAL A 283 -9.09 -9.38 -11.20
C VAL A 283 -8.58 -8.86 -12.55
N SER A 284 -9.30 -7.92 -13.14
CA SER A 284 -8.95 -7.31 -14.43
C SER A 284 -8.08 -6.07 -14.26
N ALA A 285 -8.29 -5.28 -13.21
CA ALA A 285 -7.53 -4.08 -12.92
C ALA A 285 -7.47 -3.77 -11.42
N LEU A 286 -6.46 -3.02 -11.03
CA LEU A 286 -6.20 -2.57 -9.67
C LEU A 286 -5.67 -1.13 -9.75
N ALA A 287 -6.02 -0.28 -8.80
CA ALA A 287 -5.44 1.04 -8.64
C ALA A 287 -5.40 1.41 -7.14
N PHE A 288 -4.34 2.13 -6.75
CA PHE A 288 -4.18 2.65 -5.40
C PHE A 288 -4.34 4.16 -5.41
N HIS A 289 -5.02 4.70 -4.41
CA HIS A 289 -5.08 6.14 -4.24
C HIS A 289 -3.75 6.65 -3.70
N SER A 290 -3.32 7.84 -4.16
CA SER A 290 -2.14 8.59 -3.67
C SER A 290 -2.04 8.69 -2.14
N ASN A 291 -3.18 8.88 -1.45
CA ASN A 291 -3.27 8.95 0.01
C ASN A 291 -3.00 7.62 0.74
N GLY A 292 -2.93 6.49 0.01
CA GLY A 292 -2.65 5.17 0.55
C GLY A 292 -3.77 4.51 1.34
N GLN A 293 -4.92 5.17 1.47
CA GLN A 293 -6.06 4.70 2.28
C GLN A 293 -7.08 3.93 1.45
N LEU A 294 -7.16 4.20 0.15
CA LEU A 294 -8.17 3.64 -0.75
C LEU A 294 -7.53 2.77 -1.81
N MET A 295 -8.24 1.72 -2.21
CA MET A 295 -7.88 0.86 -3.32
C MET A 295 -9.13 0.57 -4.16
N ALA A 296 -9.00 0.68 -5.48
CA ALA A 296 -10.04 0.28 -6.42
C ALA A 296 -9.63 -1.03 -7.10
N THR A 297 -10.62 -1.90 -7.27
CA THR A 297 -10.45 -3.22 -7.89
C THR A 297 -11.57 -3.43 -8.90
N ALA A 298 -11.23 -4.01 -10.05
CA ALA A 298 -12.20 -4.45 -11.03
C ALA A 298 -12.04 -5.94 -11.31
N GLY A 299 -13.16 -6.63 -11.51
CA GLY A 299 -13.19 -8.04 -11.83
C GLY A 299 -13.97 -8.35 -13.10
N GLN A 300 -13.79 -9.58 -13.59
CA GLN A 300 -14.64 -10.13 -14.66
C GLN A 300 -16.09 -10.38 -14.22
N ASP A 301 -16.39 -10.26 -12.92
CA ASP A 301 -17.76 -10.27 -12.38
C ASP A 301 -18.54 -8.97 -12.68
N LYS A 302 -17.97 -8.08 -13.51
CA LYS A 302 -18.55 -6.80 -13.95
C LYS A 302 -18.90 -5.89 -12.77
N LYS A 303 -18.05 -5.93 -11.75
CA LYS A 303 -18.12 -5.05 -10.59
C LYS A 303 -16.80 -4.35 -10.40
N VAL A 304 -16.87 -3.07 -10.07
CA VAL A 304 -15.76 -2.29 -9.54
C VAL A 304 -16.01 -2.11 -8.04
N LYS A 305 -15.04 -2.46 -7.21
CA LYS A 305 -15.13 -2.32 -5.75
C LYS A 305 -14.07 -1.37 -5.23
N ILE A 306 -14.50 -0.49 -4.34
CA ILE A 306 -13.65 0.46 -3.64
C ILE A 306 -13.47 -0.03 -2.21
N TRP A 307 -12.23 -0.11 -1.77
CA TRP A 307 -11.80 -0.68 -0.50
C TRP A 307 -11.13 0.35 0.37
N ASP A 308 -11.43 0.32 1.67
CA ASP A 308 -10.64 0.96 2.70
C ASP A 308 -9.49 0.03 3.09
N LEU A 309 -8.24 0.47 2.89
CA LEU A 309 -7.03 -0.29 3.22
C LEU A 309 -6.69 -0.29 4.71
N ARG A 310 -7.28 0.61 5.52
CA ARG A 310 -7.05 0.63 6.97
C ARG A 310 -7.81 -0.50 7.67
N LYS A 311 -9.04 -0.73 7.21
CA LYS A 311 -9.95 -1.76 7.76
C LYS A 311 -10.03 -3.01 6.89
N PHE A 312 -9.62 -2.92 5.63
CA PHE A 312 -9.78 -3.95 4.59
C PHE A 312 -11.26 -4.31 4.31
N GLU A 313 -12.12 -3.29 4.32
CA GLU A 313 -13.56 -3.40 4.10
C GLU A 313 -13.97 -2.77 2.76
N VAL A 314 -15.05 -3.29 2.18
CA VAL A 314 -15.64 -2.70 0.96
C VAL A 314 -16.44 -1.47 1.34
N LEU A 315 -16.05 -0.30 0.83
CA LEU A 315 -16.79 0.94 1.00
C LEU A 315 -17.96 1.00 0.00
N GLN A 316 -17.68 0.68 -1.26
CA GLN A 316 -18.66 0.80 -2.32
C GLN A 316 -18.48 -0.29 -3.38
N THR A 317 -19.59 -0.77 -3.94
CA THR A 317 -19.62 -1.65 -5.11
C THR A 317 -20.36 -0.96 -6.24
N LEU A 318 -19.67 -0.74 -7.35
CA LEU A 318 -20.18 -0.10 -8.55
C LEU A 318 -20.40 -1.17 -9.65
N PRO A 319 -21.55 -1.16 -10.34
CA PRO A 319 -21.77 -2.02 -11.49
C PRO A 319 -20.97 -1.49 -12.69
N GLY A 320 -20.25 -2.39 -13.38
CA GLY A 320 -19.46 -2.03 -14.54
C GLY A 320 -18.27 -2.97 -14.75
N HIS A 321 -17.90 -3.18 -16.01
CA HIS A 321 -16.66 -3.86 -16.35
C HIS A 321 -15.56 -2.82 -16.56
N ALA A 322 -14.35 -3.06 -16.05
CA ALA A 322 -13.19 -2.23 -16.34
C ALA A 322 -11.96 -3.12 -16.63
N SER A 323 -11.29 -2.85 -17.74
CA SER A 323 -10.03 -3.48 -18.15
C SER A 323 -8.81 -2.77 -17.59
N SER A 324 -8.91 -1.45 -17.36
CA SER A 324 -7.88 -0.63 -16.74
C SER A 324 -8.50 0.31 -15.71
N LEU A 325 -7.78 0.55 -14.61
CA LEU A 325 -8.12 1.49 -13.56
C LEU A 325 -6.90 2.34 -13.25
N ASP A 326 -7.12 3.61 -12.96
CA ASP A 326 -6.10 4.48 -12.40
C ASP A 326 -6.71 5.57 -11.51
N PHE A 327 -5.96 6.01 -10.49
CA PHE A 327 -6.35 7.10 -9.60
C PHE A 327 -5.55 8.36 -9.92
N SER A 328 -6.24 9.50 -9.97
CA SER A 328 -5.58 10.79 -10.06
C SER A 328 -5.04 11.23 -8.69
N GLN A 329 -4.15 12.23 -8.68
CA GLN A 329 -3.58 12.80 -7.44
C GLN A 329 -4.67 13.33 -6.49
N LYS A 330 -5.72 13.95 -7.05
CA LYS A 330 -6.90 14.46 -6.33
C LYS A 330 -7.96 13.40 -5.99
N GLY A 331 -7.75 12.15 -6.42
CA GLY A 331 -8.63 11.03 -6.05
C GLY A 331 -9.76 10.75 -7.04
N LEU A 332 -9.74 11.32 -8.25
CA LEU A 332 -10.61 10.87 -9.34
C LEU A 332 -10.22 9.46 -9.77
N LEU A 333 -11.21 8.61 -10.08
CA LEU A 333 -10.99 7.23 -10.51
C LEU A 333 -11.39 7.08 -11.99
N ALA A 334 -10.43 6.76 -12.85
CA ALA A 334 -10.69 6.45 -14.24
C ALA A 334 -10.92 4.95 -14.44
N CYS A 335 -12.03 4.59 -15.10
CA CYS A 335 -12.40 3.23 -15.48
C CYS A 335 -12.45 3.11 -17.00
N GLY A 336 -11.59 2.27 -17.57
CA GLY A 336 -11.59 1.97 -19.01
C GLY A 336 -12.32 0.66 -19.29
N ASN A 337 -13.24 0.66 -20.24
CA ASN A 337 -14.02 -0.50 -20.66
C ASN A 337 -14.13 -0.58 -22.19
N GLY A 338 -13.35 -1.45 -22.83
CA GLY A 338 -13.38 -1.57 -24.28
C GLY A 338 -13.01 -0.25 -24.95
N SER A 339 -13.98 0.45 -25.55
CA SER A 339 -13.82 1.79 -26.16
C SER A 339 -14.41 2.92 -25.31
N PHE A 340 -14.93 2.63 -24.12
CA PHE A 340 -15.62 3.58 -23.25
C PHE A 340 -14.80 3.88 -22.00
N ILE A 341 -14.78 5.14 -21.60
CA ILE A 341 -14.10 5.63 -20.40
C ILE A 341 -15.13 6.27 -19.50
N GLN A 342 -15.06 5.92 -18.22
CA GLN A 342 -15.87 6.49 -17.18
C GLN A 342 -14.97 7.00 -16.07
N VAL A 343 -15.09 8.29 -15.77
CA VAL A 343 -14.37 8.94 -14.68
C VAL A 343 -15.35 9.10 -13.52
N LEU A 344 -14.90 8.74 -12.33
CA LEU A 344 -15.68 8.79 -11.11
C LEU A 344 -15.08 9.81 -10.15
N SER A 345 -15.93 10.60 -9.50
CA SER A 345 -15.54 11.56 -8.47
C SER A 345 -16.25 11.25 -7.16
N ASP A 346 -15.57 11.56 -6.05
CA ASP A 346 -16.19 11.67 -4.73
C ASP A 346 -16.46 13.15 -4.44
N ALA A 347 -17.69 13.60 -4.72
CA ALA A 347 -18.09 14.99 -4.51
C ALA A 347 -18.22 15.36 -3.02
N SER A 348 -18.28 14.38 -2.13
CA SER A 348 -18.69 14.56 -0.73
C SER A 348 -17.57 14.32 0.29
N GLY A 349 -16.44 13.76 -0.15
CA GLY A 349 -15.37 13.27 0.74
C GLY A 349 -15.78 12.08 1.61
N THR A 350 -16.96 11.49 1.37
CA THR A 350 -17.48 10.33 2.11
C THR A 350 -17.10 9.00 1.46
N HIS A 351 -16.24 9.06 0.43
CA HIS A 351 -15.82 7.93 -0.40
C HIS A 351 -16.96 7.28 -1.17
N ASN A 352 -17.99 8.06 -1.49
CA ASN A 352 -19.09 7.66 -2.36
C ASN A 352 -18.85 8.18 -3.78
N TYR A 353 -18.28 7.32 -4.61
CA TYR A 353 -17.94 7.64 -5.98
C TYR A 353 -19.18 7.65 -6.87
N SER A 354 -19.37 8.77 -7.56
CA SER A 354 -20.41 9.00 -8.55
C SER A 354 -19.80 9.32 -9.92
N LYS A 355 -20.60 9.34 -10.97
CA LYS A 355 -20.10 9.60 -12.33
C LYS A 355 -19.72 11.08 -12.45
N TYR A 356 -18.47 11.33 -12.78
CA TYR A 356 -17.97 12.66 -13.07
C TYR A 356 -18.06 12.96 -14.55
N MET A 357 -17.40 12.13 -15.37
CA MET A 357 -17.35 12.32 -16.81
C MET A 357 -17.46 10.98 -17.53
N THR A 358 -18.00 10.99 -18.75
CA THR A 358 -17.93 9.83 -19.64
C THR A 358 -17.39 10.23 -21.00
N HIS A 359 -16.54 9.40 -21.57
CA HIS A 359 -15.98 9.61 -22.89
C HIS A 359 -16.04 8.31 -23.69
N SER A 360 -16.48 8.39 -24.94
CA SER A 360 -16.51 7.26 -25.85
C SER A 360 -15.54 7.50 -26.98
N MET A 361 -14.57 6.60 -27.12
CA MET A 361 -13.67 6.58 -28.26
C MET A 361 -14.38 6.04 -29.50
N VAL A 362 -13.71 6.13 -30.66
CA VAL A 362 -14.16 5.52 -31.91
C VAL A 362 -14.37 4.02 -31.72
N LYS A 363 -15.50 3.51 -32.23
CA LYS A 363 -15.87 2.10 -32.12
C LYS A 363 -14.76 1.22 -32.72
N GLY A 364 -14.27 0.27 -31.93
CA GLY A 364 -13.19 -0.65 -32.32
C GLY A 364 -11.85 -0.36 -31.64
N TYR A 365 -11.67 0.82 -31.04
CA TYR A 365 -10.46 1.13 -30.28
C TYR A 365 -10.54 0.42 -28.93
N GLN A 366 -9.68 -0.55 -28.68
CA GLN A 366 -9.62 -1.24 -27.39
C GLN A 366 -8.61 -0.57 -26.48
N ILE A 367 -9.06 -0.08 -25.33
CA ILE A 367 -8.23 0.55 -24.31
C ILE A 367 -7.39 -0.53 -23.61
N GLY A 368 -6.08 -0.34 -23.65
CA GLY A 368 -5.07 -1.19 -23.01
C GLY A 368 -4.69 -0.69 -21.61
N LYS A 369 -4.22 0.55 -21.49
CA LYS A 369 -3.77 1.16 -20.22
C LYS A 369 -4.27 2.61 -20.13
N LEU A 370 -4.71 2.99 -18.94
CA LEU A 370 -5.03 4.37 -18.58
C LEU A 370 -3.97 4.85 -17.58
N ALA A 371 -3.51 6.09 -17.72
CA ALA A 371 -2.72 6.74 -16.69
C ALA A 371 -3.04 8.24 -16.64
N PHE A 372 -3.28 8.76 -15.44
CA PHE A 372 -3.36 10.20 -15.24
C PHE A 372 -1.97 10.82 -15.37
N ARG A 373 -1.91 11.99 -16.01
CA ARG A 373 -0.68 12.77 -16.06
C ARG A 373 -0.50 13.47 -14.70
N PRO A 374 0.63 13.30 -14.00
CA PRO A 374 0.90 14.03 -12.77
C PRO A 374 0.89 15.55 -13.00
N TYR A 375 0.30 16.29 -12.05
CA TYR A 375 0.24 17.76 -12.00
C TYR A 375 -0.53 18.48 -13.12
N GLU A 376 -1.19 17.74 -14.01
CA GLU A 376 -2.03 18.31 -15.06
C GLU A 376 -3.40 17.61 -15.12
N ASP A 377 -4.39 18.33 -15.63
CA ASP A 377 -5.78 17.88 -15.74
C ASP A 377 -5.99 17.02 -17.01
N VAL A 378 -5.17 15.98 -17.16
CA VAL A 378 -5.07 15.18 -18.38
C VAL A 378 -5.07 13.68 -18.06
N LEU A 379 -5.78 12.89 -18.87
CA LEU A 379 -5.73 11.43 -18.85
C LEU A 379 -5.16 10.90 -20.16
N GLY A 380 -4.03 10.19 -20.05
CA GLY A 380 -3.44 9.43 -21.14
C GLY A 380 -4.12 8.07 -21.31
N ILE A 381 -4.42 7.71 -22.55
CA ILE A 381 -5.12 6.50 -22.93
C ILE A 381 -4.28 5.76 -23.98
N GLY A 382 -3.76 4.59 -23.61
CA GLY A 382 -3.11 3.69 -24.55
C GLY A 382 -4.16 2.75 -25.12
N HIS A 383 -4.39 2.78 -26.43
CA HIS A 383 -5.38 1.92 -27.11
C HIS A 383 -4.74 1.06 -28.21
N SER A 384 -5.56 0.24 -28.85
CA SER A 384 -5.14 -0.69 -29.90
C SER A 384 -4.58 -0.01 -31.15
N GLN A 385 -4.96 1.24 -31.39
CA GLN A 385 -4.66 2.02 -32.60
C GLN A 385 -3.66 3.14 -32.34
N GLY A 386 -3.03 3.21 -31.16
CA GLY A 386 -2.15 4.32 -30.78
C GLY A 386 -2.41 4.78 -29.35
N TRP A 387 -2.25 6.07 -29.09
CA TRP A 387 -2.60 6.67 -27.81
C TRP A 387 -3.28 8.02 -27.99
N SER A 388 -4.17 8.32 -27.06
CA SER A 388 -4.91 9.58 -27.01
C SER A 388 -4.79 10.21 -25.64
N SER A 389 -5.01 11.52 -25.60
CA SER A 389 -4.97 12.34 -24.41
C SER A 389 -6.27 13.13 -24.32
N ILE A 390 -6.98 13.01 -23.19
CA ILE A 390 -8.24 13.72 -22.94
C ILE A 390 -8.12 14.64 -21.73
N LEU A 391 -8.93 15.70 -21.72
CA LEU A 391 -8.97 16.67 -20.64
C LEU A 391 -9.95 16.21 -19.56
N ILE A 392 -9.47 16.21 -18.32
CA ILE A 392 -10.26 15.90 -17.13
C ILE A 392 -10.00 17.00 -16.11
N PRO A 393 -10.83 18.06 -16.10
CA PRO A 393 -10.74 19.11 -15.09
C PRO A 393 -10.73 18.51 -13.68
N GLY A 394 -9.84 18.99 -12.82
CA GLY A 394 -9.73 18.53 -11.43
C GLY A 394 -9.06 17.18 -11.23
N ALA A 395 -8.33 16.66 -12.22
CA ALA A 395 -7.54 15.43 -12.06
C ALA A 395 -6.17 15.67 -11.42
N GLY A 396 -5.46 16.72 -11.82
CA GLY A 396 -4.10 17.04 -11.38
C GLY A 396 -4.05 17.88 -10.11
N GLU A 397 -2.99 17.68 -9.32
CA GLU A 397 -2.66 18.63 -8.26
C GLU A 397 -2.03 19.89 -8.87
N PRO A 398 -2.67 21.07 -8.76
CA PRO A 398 -2.21 22.29 -9.44
C PRO A 398 -0.91 22.82 -8.83
N ASN A 399 -0.70 22.56 -7.54
CA ASN A 399 0.43 23.07 -6.79
C ASN A 399 1.38 21.91 -6.47
N PHE A 400 2.40 21.76 -7.30
CA PHE A 400 3.43 20.75 -7.09
C PHE A 400 4.52 21.24 -6.12
N ASP A 401 5.08 20.32 -5.34
CA ASP A 401 6.28 20.60 -4.56
C ASP A 401 7.53 20.45 -5.45
N SER A 402 8.18 21.58 -5.73
CA SER A 402 9.39 21.64 -6.54
C SER A 402 10.55 20.76 -6.05
N TRP A 403 10.60 20.43 -4.75
CA TRP A 403 11.62 19.54 -4.20
C TRP A 403 11.32 18.06 -4.46
N VAL A 404 10.04 17.68 -4.50
CA VAL A 404 9.60 16.30 -4.74
C VAL A 404 9.56 16.01 -6.24
N ALA A 405 8.82 16.79 -7.00
CA ALA A 405 8.76 16.65 -8.45
C ALA A 405 8.44 18.00 -9.10
N ASN A 406 9.37 18.45 -9.93
CA ASN A 406 9.25 19.69 -10.66
C ASN A 406 9.05 19.40 -12.16
N PRO A 407 7.88 19.71 -12.74
CA PRO A 407 7.65 19.59 -14.18
C PRO A 407 8.60 20.44 -15.03
N PHE A 408 9.16 21.52 -14.47
CA PHE A 408 10.03 22.47 -15.18
C PHE A 408 11.50 22.37 -14.76
N GLU A 409 11.93 21.19 -14.30
CA GLU A 409 13.30 21.01 -13.82
C GLU A 409 14.36 21.30 -14.90
N THR A 410 15.43 21.97 -14.47
CA THR A 410 16.63 22.18 -15.29
C THR A 410 17.58 20.98 -15.19
N SER A 411 18.49 20.83 -16.14
CA SER A 411 19.51 19.77 -16.10
C SER A 411 20.42 19.82 -14.85
N LYS A 412 20.60 20.99 -14.24
CA LYS A 412 21.34 21.13 -12.98
C LYS A 412 20.50 20.61 -11.81
N GLN A 413 19.27 21.09 -11.67
CA GLN A 413 18.34 20.65 -10.64
C GLN A 413 18.09 19.14 -10.69
N ARG A 414 17.89 18.57 -11.89
CA ARG A 414 17.71 17.13 -12.07
C ARG A 414 18.89 16.33 -11.53
N ARG A 415 20.14 16.74 -11.85
CA ARG A 415 21.35 16.06 -11.35
C ARG A 415 21.47 16.15 -9.83
N GLU A 416 21.21 17.32 -9.24
CA GLU A 416 21.22 17.47 -7.79
C GLU A 416 20.13 16.64 -7.11
N LYS A 417 18.92 16.63 -7.69
CA LYS A 417 17.79 15.83 -7.21
C LYS A 417 18.08 14.33 -7.29
N GLU A 418 18.69 13.87 -8.37
CA GLU A 418 19.11 12.47 -8.52
C GLU A 418 20.12 12.09 -7.42
N ILE A 419 21.13 12.93 -7.17
CA ILE A 419 22.08 12.69 -6.08
C ILE A 419 21.39 12.68 -4.71
N ARG A 420 20.50 13.64 -4.44
CA ARG A 420 19.75 13.70 -3.18
C ARG A 420 18.86 12.48 -2.99
N SER A 421 18.08 12.10 -3.99
CA SER A 421 17.21 10.93 -3.93
C SER A 421 17.99 9.62 -3.74
N LEU A 422 19.19 9.51 -4.31
CA LEU A 422 20.10 8.38 -4.06
C LEU A 422 20.64 8.36 -2.62
N LEU A 423 20.98 9.52 -2.05
CA LEU A 423 21.44 9.63 -0.66
C LEU A 423 20.31 9.35 0.34
N ASP A 424 19.10 9.81 0.04
CA ASP A 424 17.89 9.63 0.86
C ASP A 424 17.17 8.29 0.59
N LYS A 425 17.75 7.43 -0.26
CA LYS A 425 17.19 6.15 -0.65
C LYS A 425 16.83 5.32 0.59
N LEU A 426 15.56 4.93 0.66
CA LEU A 426 15.04 4.13 1.76
C LEU A 426 15.34 2.63 1.54
N PRO A 427 15.84 1.90 2.56
CA PRO A 427 16.11 0.48 2.41
C PRO A 427 14.82 -0.33 2.23
N PRO A 428 14.85 -1.46 1.49
CA PRO A 428 13.67 -2.28 1.18
C PRO A 428 12.92 -2.77 2.42
N GLU A 429 13.62 -2.94 3.55
CA GLU A 429 13.08 -3.39 4.83
C GLU A 429 12.07 -2.41 5.45
N THR A 430 12.10 -1.15 5.04
CA THR A 430 11.18 -0.11 5.55
C THR A 430 9.77 -0.23 4.97
N ILE A 431 9.56 -1.04 3.93
CA ILE A 431 8.24 -1.24 3.31
C ILE A 431 7.32 -2.02 4.25
N MET A 432 6.26 -1.36 4.71
CA MET A 432 5.24 -1.89 5.62
C MET A 432 3.85 -1.38 5.21
N LEU A 433 2.77 -2.01 5.70
CA LEU A 433 1.41 -1.53 5.41
C LEU A 433 1.19 -0.09 5.93
N ASP A 434 1.66 0.19 7.15
CA ASP A 434 1.63 1.51 7.76
C ASP A 434 3.07 2.04 7.94
N PRO A 435 3.50 3.03 7.14
CA PRO A 435 4.84 3.62 7.25
C PRO A 435 5.09 4.32 8.60
N SER A 436 4.03 4.86 9.22
CA SER A 436 4.12 5.57 10.51
C SER A 436 4.51 4.69 11.70
N LYS A 437 4.54 3.36 11.53
CA LYS A 437 4.99 2.43 12.56
C LYS A 437 6.52 2.38 12.69
N ILE A 438 7.26 2.92 11.72
CA ILE A 438 8.72 3.00 11.78
C ILE A 438 9.10 3.94 12.94
N GLY A 439 9.92 3.45 13.87
CA GLY A 439 10.28 4.17 15.10
C GLY A 439 9.36 3.89 16.30
N THR A 440 8.28 3.11 16.14
CA THR A 440 7.49 2.64 17.29
C THR A 440 8.19 1.51 18.02
N VAL A 441 7.92 1.39 19.32
CA VAL A 441 8.50 0.33 20.16
C VAL A 441 7.68 -0.95 19.97
N GLN A 442 8.37 -2.07 19.80
CA GLN A 442 7.72 -3.38 19.83
C GLN A 442 7.17 -3.66 21.23
N THR A 443 5.84 -3.69 21.36
CA THR A 443 5.16 -4.04 22.61
C THR A 443 5.47 -5.47 23.07
N THR A 444 5.88 -6.33 22.14
CA THR A 444 6.21 -7.74 22.37
C THR A 444 7.70 -8.00 22.58
N ARG A 445 8.48 -6.99 22.99
CA ARG A 445 9.72 -7.32 23.70
C ARG A 445 9.27 -8.04 24.97
N LYS A 446 9.38 -9.37 24.98
CA LYS A 446 9.56 -10.12 26.21
C LYS A 446 10.77 -9.45 26.86
N GLU A 447 10.52 -8.58 27.82
CA GLU A 447 11.58 -8.09 28.70
C GLU A 447 12.39 -9.32 29.07
N LYS A 448 13.71 -9.25 28.92
CA LYS A 448 14.58 -10.29 29.47
C LYS A 448 14.37 -10.22 30.97
N LYS A 449 13.37 -10.95 31.47
CA LYS A 449 12.99 -10.98 32.88
C LYS A 449 14.27 -11.23 33.66
N THR A 450 14.53 -10.32 34.58
CA THR A 450 15.64 -10.40 35.52
C THR A 450 15.56 -11.75 36.25
N LYS A 451 16.68 -12.32 36.74
CA LYS A 451 16.63 -13.61 37.45
C LYS A 451 15.58 -13.62 38.58
N GLN A 452 15.45 -12.49 39.29
CA GLN A 452 14.46 -12.29 40.36
C GLN A 452 13.00 -12.31 39.86
N ASP A 453 12.71 -11.75 38.67
CA ASP A 453 11.36 -11.81 38.08
C ASP A 453 10.99 -13.22 37.59
N ARG A 454 11.99 -14.04 37.22
CA ARG A 454 11.76 -15.45 36.88
C ARG A 454 11.49 -16.30 38.11
N GLU A 455 12.18 -16.02 39.21
CA GLU A 455 11.99 -16.71 40.50
C GLU A 455 10.65 -16.35 41.13
N SER A 456 10.26 -15.07 41.14
CA SER A 456 8.96 -14.61 41.64
C SER A 456 7.79 -15.12 40.79
N GLU A 457 7.94 -15.20 39.47
CA GLU A 457 6.94 -15.83 38.61
C GLU A 457 6.87 -17.35 38.78
N MET A 458 7.99 -17.99 39.09
CA MET A 458 8.04 -19.42 39.36
C MET A 458 7.35 -19.75 40.69
N GLU A 459 7.54 -18.92 41.72
CA GLU A 459 6.83 -19.00 43.00
C GLU A 459 5.33 -18.67 42.85
N ALA A 460 4.99 -17.59 42.13
CA ALA A 460 3.60 -17.24 41.84
C ALA A 460 2.90 -18.31 41.01
N ALA A 461 3.58 -18.98 40.07
CA ALA A 461 3.02 -20.09 39.32
C ALA A 461 2.83 -21.36 40.16
N VAL A 462 3.66 -21.58 41.20
CA VAL A 462 3.49 -22.68 42.15
C VAL A 462 2.30 -22.42 43.08
N GLU A 463 2.11 -21.18 43.53
CA GLU A 463 0.94 -20.75 44.32
C GLU A 463 -0.37 -20.79 43.49
N ASP A 464 -0.34 -20.34 42.25
CA ASP A 464 -1.52 -20.33 41.37
C ASP A 464 -1.97 -21.75 40.98
N VAL A 465 -1.05 -22.73 41.01
CA VAL A 465 -1.35 -24.17 40.86
C VAL A 465 -1.94 -24.76 42.15
N LYS A 466 -1.51 -24.31 43.32
CA LYS A 466 -2.09 -24.72 44.62
C LYS A 466 -3.49 -24.14 44.84
N GLY A 467 -3.76 -22.93 44.35
CA GLY A 467 -5.05 -22.23 44.53
C GLY A 467 -6.18 -22.61 43.57
N ARG A 468 -5.89 -23.29 42.45
CA ARG A 468 -6.92 -23.64 41.45
C ARG A 468 -7.74 -24.86 41.86
N LYS A 469 -8.92 -24.63 42.45
CA LYS A 469 -9.95 -25.67 42.63
C LYS A 469 -10.39 -26.24 41.27
N LEU A 470 -10.21 -27.56 41.10
CA LEU A 470 -10.69 -28.33 39.95
C LEU A 470 -12.22 -28.19 39.84
N LYS A 471 -12.71 -27.47 38.82
CA LYS A 471 -14.16 -27.39 38.55
C LYS A 471 -14.65 -28.73 38.01
N ASN A 472 -15.75 -29.24 38.58
CA ASN A 472 -16.38 -30.49 38.17
C ASN A 472 -16.86 -30.46 36.72
N LYS A 473 -16.75 -31.63 36.07
CA LYS A 473 -16.96 -31.88 34.65
C LYS A 473 -18.37 -31.46 34.20
N THR A 474 -18.45 -30.46 33.31
CA THR A 474 -19.63 -30.26 32.45
C THR A 474 -19.46 -31.07 31.17
N LYS A 475 -20.46 -31.93 30.86
CA LYS A 475 -20.53 -32.77 29.65
C LYS A 475 -20.40 -31.90 28.41
N GLY A 476 -19.34 -32.10 27.62
CA GLY A 476 -19.16 -31.45 26.34
C GLY A 476 -17.86 -31.90 25.66
N ARG A 477 -18.01 -32.52 24.49
CA ARG A 477 -16.98 -33.25 23.71
C ARG A 477 -15.82 -32.39 23.20
N ASN A 478 -15.90 -31.06 23.35
CA ASN A 478 -14.84 -30.12 22.98
C ASN A 478 -14.48 -29.29 24.21
N LYS A 479 -13.42 -29.63 24.96
CA LYS A 479 -12.84 -28.67 25.92
C LYS A 479 -11.31 -28.72 26.08
N PRO A 480 -10.70 -27.56 26.42
CA PRO A 480 -9.27 -27.29 26.63
C PRO A 480 -8.48 -28.27 27.49
N GLY A 481 -9.13 -29.21 28.18
CA GLY A 481 -8.48 -30.24 28.98
C GLY A 481 -7.51 -31.11 28.18
N ARG A 482 -7.79 -31.43 26.90
CA ARG A 482 -6.86 -32.23 26.08
C ARG A 482 -5.63 -31.42 25.64
N VAL A 483 -5.80 -30.11 25.43
CA VAL A 483 -4.71 -29.16 25.13
C VAL A 483 -3.89 -28.88 26.40
N ALA A 484 -4.56 -28.74 27.55
CA ALA A 484 -3.93 -28.61 28.86
C ALA A 484 -3.19 -29.89 29.26
N HIS A 485 -3.74 -31.06 28.98
CA HIS A 485 -3.09 -32.36 29.19
C HIS A 485 -1.84 -32.49 28.31
N LYS A 486 -1.92 -32.14 27.02
CA LYS A 486 -0.73 -32.09 26.14
C LYS A 486 0.33 -31.10 26.65
N LYS A 487 -0.08 -29.93 27.17
CA LYS A 487 0.85 -28.97 27.79
C LYS A 487 1.43 -29.49 29.11
N GLN A 488 0.64 -30.18 29.94
CA GLN A 488 1.06 -30.79 31.19
C GLN A 488 2.00 -31.99 30.95
N GLU A 489 1.74 -32.82 29.95
CA GLU A 489 2.66 -33.89 29.53
C GLU A 489 3.98 -33.33 28.99
N ALA A 490 3.93 -32.24 28.20
CA ALA A 490 5.14 -31.57 27.75
C ALA A 490 5.94 -30.96 28.91
N LEU A 491 5.26 -30.30 29.86
CA LEU A 491 5.88 -29.80 31.09
C LEU A 491 6.43 -30.91 31.98
N ALA A 492 5.73 -32.04 32.09
CA ALA A 492 6.18 -33.21 32.86
C ALA A 492 7.39 -33.87 32.19
N LYS A 493 7.43 -33.99 30.86
CA LYS A 493 8.61 -34.48 30.12
C LYS A 493 9.83 -33.58 30.31
N VAL A 494 9.65 -32.27 30.39
CA VAL A 494 10.73 -31.31 30.65
C VAL A 494 11.18 -31.33 32.12
N LYS A 495 10.25 -31.57 33.07
CA LYS A 495 10.56 -31.65 34.51
C LYS A 495 11.16 -33.00 34.96
N ARG A 496 10.88 -34.10 34.25
CA ARG A 496 11.38 -35.46 34.56
C ARG A 496 12.89 -35.55 34.82
N PRO A 497 13.77 -35.05 33.94
CA PRO A 497 15.23 -35.17 34.16
C PRO A 497 15.72 -34.39 35.39
N TYR A 498 15.06 -33.28 35.74
CA TYR A 498 15.40 -32.51 36.94
C TYR A 498 14.94 -33.18 38.24
N ILE A 499 13.78 -33.84 38.20
CA ILE A 499 13.28 -34.64 39.33
C ILE A 499 14.14 -35.89 39.51
N GLU A 500 14.54 -36.56 38.42
CA GLU A 500 15.44 -37.72 38.45
C GLU A 500 16.82 -37.35 39.02
N GLN A 501 17.38 -36.19 38.67
CA GLN A 501 18.63 -35.69 39.27
C GLN A 501 18.49 -35.41 40.77
N LYS A 502 17.38 -34.79 41.21
CA LYS A 502 17.14 -34.56 42.64
C LYS A 502 16.92 -35.85 43.42
N VAL A 503 16.20 -36.82 42.85
CA VAL A 503 16.00 -38.13 43.48
C VAL A 503 17.33 -38.88 43.57
N GLN A 504 18.19 -38.83 42.54
CA GLN A 504 19.53 -39.40 42.60
C GLN A 504 20.43 -38.69 43.62
N GLU A 505 20.33 -37.37 43.77
CA GLU A 505 21.03 -36.63 44.83
C GLU A 505 20.52 -37.01 46.22
N GLU A 506 19.20 -37.12 46.42
CA GLU A 506 18.60 -37.56 47.68
C GLU A 506 18.92 -39.03 48.00
N GLU A 507 18.95 -39.93 47.02
CA GLU A 507 19.38 -41.33 47.17
C GLU A 507 20.89 -41.42 47.46
N ASN A 508 21.71 -40.56 46.87
CA ASN A 508 23.13 -40.45 47.21
C ASN A 508 23.35 -39.87 48.62
N ILE A 509 22.46 -39.02 49.11
CA ILE A 509 22.47 -38.50 50.48
C ILE A 509 21.92 -39.55 51.46
N SER A 510 20.89 -40.30 51.07
CA SER A 510 20.29 -41.35 51.91
C SER A 510 21.19 -42.57 52.01
N SER A 511 21.87 -42.99 50.95
CA SER A 511 22.89 -44.04 50.97
C SER A 511 24.13 -43.63 51.77
N LYS A 512 24.48 -42.34 51.79
CA LYS A 512 25.48 -41.79 52.72
C LYS A 512 25.01 -41.81 54.18
N LYS A 513 23.71 -41.61 54.45
CA LYS A 513 23.12 -41.69 55.80
C LYS A 513 22.86 -43.14 56.27
N GLN A 514 22.51 -44.05 55.37
CA GLN A 514 22.28 -45.47 55.67
C GLN A 514 23.58 -46.20 56.03
N LYS A 515 24.75 -45.72 55.61
CA LYS A 515 26.05 -46.20 56.11
C LYS A 515 26.30 -45.91 57.60
N THR A 516 25.43 -45.16 58.27
CA THR A 516 25.58 -44.74 59.68
C THR A 516 24.45 -45.17 60.62
N SER A 517 23.44 -45.93 60.18
CA SER A 517 22.40 -46.43 61.09
C SER A 517 21.62 -47.59 60.48
N GLU A 518 21.99 -48.83 60.84
CA GLU A 518 21.17 -50.02 60.58
C GLU A 518 20.26 -50.29 61.78
N GLU A 519 18.96 -50.07 61.61
CA GLU A 519 17.87 -50.84 62.23
C GLU A 519 16.59 -50.50 61.44
N VAL A 520 16.10 -51.45 60.64
CA VAL A 520 14.91 -51.25 59.79
C VAL A 520 13.73 -52.02 60.38
N GLU A 521 12.83 -51.31 61.06
CA GLU A 521 11.52 -51.84 61.42
C GLU A 521 10.57 -51.83 60.21
N LEU A 522 9.88 -52.96 59.98
CA LEU A 522 8.92 -53.10 58.89
C LEU A 522 7.60 -52.35 59.18
N PRO A 523 6.97 -51.72 58.17
CA PRO A 523 5.69 -51.02 58.32
C PRO A 523 4.55 -51.92 58.81
N LYS A 524 3.68 -51.36 59.66
CA LYS A 524 2.54 -52.01 60.34
C LYS A 524 1.64 -52.88 59.45
N SER A 525 1.50 -52.55 58.17
CA SER A 525 0.68 -53.28 57.18
C SER A 525 1.29 -54.63 56.74
N LEU A 526 2.61 -54.79 56.83
CA LEU A 526 3.33 -55.99 56.39
C LEU A 526 3.63 -56.97 57.54
N GLN A 527 3.45 -56.55 58.80
CA GLN A 527 3.62 -57.40 59.98
C GLN A 527 2.65 -58.60 60.02
N ARG A 528 1.50 -58.51 59.32
CA ARG A 528 0.51 -59.59 59.16
C ARG A 528 1.02 -60.80 58.34
N PHE A 529 2.03 -60.59 57.50
CA PHE A 529 2.54 -61.63 56.58
C PHE A 529 3.85 -62.27 57.07
N ALA A 530 4.40 -61.80 58.20
CA ALA A 530 5.55 -62.43 58.83
C ALA A 530 5.13 -63.73 59.54
N ARG A 531 5.56 -64.89 59.02
CA ARG A 531 5.41 -66.17 59.72
C ARG A 531 6.20 -66.12 61.04
N LYS A 532 5.54 -66.33 62.17
CA LYS A 532 6.20 -66.56 63.47
C LYS A 532 7.15 -67.76 63.35
N LYS A 533 8.46 -67.53 63.46
CA LYS A 533 9.42 -68.61 63.74
C LYS A 533 9.13 -69.14 65.14
N ALA A 534 8.90 -70.44 65.24
CA ALA A 534 8.79 -71.15 66.51
C ALA A 534 10.12 -71.07 67.25
N ALA A 535 10.05 -70.78 68.56
CA ALA A 535 11.18 -70.90 69.46
C ALA A 535 11.48 -72.39 69.68
N ALA A 536 12.73 -72.79 69.48
CA ALA A 536 13.29 -74.02 70.02
C ALA A 536 14.69 -73.68 70.54
N SER A 537 14.81 -73.87 71.87
CA SER A 537 15.98 -73.98 72.75
C SER A 537 17.37 -73.72 72.18
#